data_AF-A0A0G0H5M1-F1
#
_entry.id   AF-A0A0G0H5M1-F1
#
_cell.length_a   1.000
_cell.length_b   1.000
_cell.length_c   1.000
_cell.angle_alpha   90.00
_cell.angle_beta   90.00
_cell.angle_gamma   90.00
#
_symmetry.space_group_name_H-M   'P 1'
#
loop_
_entity.id
_entity.type
_entity.pdbx_description
1 polymer ?
#
loop_
_entity_poly.entity_id
_entity_poly.type
_entity_poly.pdbx_seq_one_letter_code
_entity_poly.pdbx_strand_id
1 'polypeptide(L)'
;MENLGIDLKLIIAQIVSFAIFYFIFRRFISVPLLKFLKKQKEDEELRTVLAEELEERKATLEAKDREMDQERKKALDAALIQGKQDAEKVKKELIEDAKKQAEVIIVRAKEQMDEEREKLYKEIRKKIAQVSVMLVETALRDYLTVDTQKTITKNITQKIPKIQV
;
A
#
# COMPACT_ATOMS: atom_id res chain seq x y z
N MET A 1 90.75 -11.88 80.02
CA MET A 1 91.28 -11.97 78.64
C MET A 1 90.37 -12.91 77.89
N GLU A 2 89.21 -12.38 77.53
CA GLU A 2 88.98 -11.86 76.17
C GLU A 2 88.69 -13.02 75.23
N ASN A 3 87.41 -13.34 75.14
CA ASN A 3 86.79 -13.27 73.83
C ASN A 3 85.47 -12.53 74.06
N LEU A 4 85.25 -11.49 73.26
CA LEU A 4 84.00 -10.74 73.23
C LEU A 4 82.82 -11.72 73.31
N GLY A 5 81.74 -11.34 74.00
CA GLY A 5 80.48 -12.09 74.13
C GLY A 5 79.73 -12.28 72.80
N ILE A 6 80.48 -12.62 71.78
CA ILE A 6 80.17 -12.84 70.39
C ILE A 6 80.70 -14.24 70.09
N ASP A 7 79.80 -15.21 70.13
CA ASP A 7 80.12 -16.54 69.67
C ASP A 7 80.15 -16.51 68.14
N LEU A 8 81.36 -16.47 67.57
CA LEU A 8 81.58 -16.45 66.11
C LEU A 8 80.86 -17.60 65.39
N LYS A 9 80.69 -18.75 66.06
CA LYS A 9 79.92 -19.87 65.53
C LYS A 9 78.43 -19.55 65.43
N LEU A 10 77.87 -18.85 66.42
CA LEU A 10 76.47 -18.41 66.44
C LEU A 10 76.21 -17.38 65.34
N ILE A 11 77.12 -16.42 65.13
CA ILE A 11 77.01 -15.44 64.04
C ILE A 11 77.04 -16.13 62.68
N ILE A 12 77.97 -17.07 62.46
CA ILE A 12 78.05 -17.80 61.18
C ILE A 12 76.77 -18.63 60.96
N ALA A 13 76.25 -19.31 61.99
CA ALA A 13 74.99 -20.05 61.91
C ALA A 13 73.79 -19.14 61.60
N GLN A 14 73.77 -17.93 62.14
CA GLN A 14 72.71 -16.94 61.88
C GLN A 14 72.79 -16.38 60.46
N ILE A 15 74.00 -16.12 59.94
CA ILE A 15 74.21 -15.68 58.55
C ILE A 15 73.75 -16.78 57.58
N VAL A 16 74.12 -18.04 57.83
CA VAL A 16 73.70 -19.18 57.00
C VAL A 16 72.17 -19.35 57.05
N SER A 17 71.57 -19.26 58.24
CA SER A 17 70.11 -19.35 58.40
C SER A 17 69.38 -18.21 57.67
N PHE A 18 69.89 -16.99 57.76
CA PHE A 18 69.35 -15.84 57.04
C PHE A 18 69.52 -15.97 55.53
N ALA A 19 70.66 -16.48 55.06
CA ALA A 19 70.91 -16.73 53.64
C ALA A 19 69.94 -17.77 53.07
N ILE A 20 69.72 -18.88 53.79
CA ILE A 20 68.73 -19.91 53.43
C ILE A 20 67.32 -19.30 53.39
N PHE A 21 66.93 -18.55 54.42
CA PHE A 21 65.63 -17.87 54.48
C PHE A 21 65.45 -16.87 53.33
N TYR A 22 66.47 -16.05 53.05
CA TYR A 22 66.45 -15.09 51.95
C TYR A 22 66.29 -15.79 50.60
N PHE A 23 66.96 -16.91 50.38
CA PHE A 23 66.83 -17.68 49.14
C PHE A 23 65.43 -18.26 48.96
N ILE A 24 64.84 -18.78 50.05
CA ILE A 24 63.45 -19.26 50.07
C ILE A 24 62.49 -18.08 49.82
N PHE A 25 62.63 -16.97 50.54
CA PHE A 25 61.78 -15.79 50.39
C PHE A 25 61.82 -15.22 48.97
N ARG A 26 63.02 -15.06 48.41
CA ARG A 26 63.24 -14.56 47.05
C ARG A 26 62.62 -15.47 45.98
N ARG A 27 62.58 -16.78 46.21
CA ARG A 27 62.04 -17.71 45.20
C ARG A 27 60.54 -17.95 45.37
N PHE A 28 60.06 -18.02 46.60
CA PHE A 28 58.70 -18.44 46.93
C PHE A 28 57.72 -17.30 47.22
N ILE A 29 58.17 -16.11 47.65
CA ILE A 29 57.25 -15.02 48.04
C ILE A 29 57.29 -13.86 47.05
N SER A 30 58.48 -13.36 46.69
CA SER A 30 58.58 -12.18 45.83
C SER A 30 58.02 -12.42 44.42
N VAL A 31 58.29 -13.60 43.84
CA VAL A 31 57.81 -13.96 42.49
C VAL A 31 56.27 -14.04 42.42
N PRO A 32 55.56 -14.80 43.28
CA PRO A 32 54.10 -14.84 43.21
C PRO A 32 53.44 -13.51 43.62
N LEU A 33 54.02 -12.77 44.56
CA LEU A 33 53.48 -11.46 44.95
C LEU A 33 53.52 -10.45 43.79
N LEU A 34 54.66 -10.36 43.09
CA LEU A 34 54.79 -9.49 41.92
C LEU A 34 53.87 -9.93 40.78
N LYS A 35 53.71 -11.24 40.56
CA LYS A 35 52.75 -11.77 39.57
C LYS A 35 51.31 -11.40 39.91
N PHE A 36 50.92 -11.49 41.18
CA PHE A 36 49.58 -11.11 41.62
C PHE A 36 49.31 -9.61 41.42
N LEU A 37 50.26 -8.75 41.81
CA LEU A 37 50.15 -7.30 41.61
C LEU A 37 50.09 -6.93 40.12
N LYS A 38 50.92 -7.57 39.29
CA LYS A 38 50.90 -7.35 37.84
C LYS A 38 49.57 -7.78 37.22
N LYS A 39 49.06 -8.95 37.63
CA LYS A 39 47.76 -9.45 37.16
C LYS A 39 46.62 -8.52 37.53
N GLN A 40 46.58 -8.01 38.77
CA GLN A 40 45.54 -7.05 39.16
C GLN A 40 45.61 -5.77 38.33
N LYS A 41 46.82 -5.24 38.07
CA LYS A 41 46.99 -4.07 37.22
C LYS A 41 46.54 -4.33 35.78
N GLU A 42 46.91 -5.47 35.19
CA GLU A 42 46.48 -5.88 33.85
C GLU A 42 44.94 -6.06 33.78
N ASP A 43 44.33 -6.66 34.81
CA ASP A 43 42.88 -6.85 34.90
C ASP A 43 42.14 -5.50 35.01
N GLU A 44 42.67 -4.53 35.75
CA GLU A 44 42.10 -3.18 35.86
C GLU A 44 42.22 -2.37 34.56
N GLU A 45 43.37 -2.44 33.89
CA GLU A 45 43.59 -1.82 32.58
C GLU A 45 42.61 -2.42 31.55
N LEU A 46 42.47 -3.75 31.51
CA LEU A 46 41.55 -4.43 30.60
C LEU A 46 40.09 -4.06 30.89
N ARG A 47 39.69 -3.94 32.16
CA ARG A 47 38.33 -3.49 32.54
C ARG A 47 38.04 -2.08 32.06
N THR A 48 39.01 -1.18 32.20
CA THR A 48 38.87 0.22 31.77
C THR A 48 38.71 0.29 30.25
N VAL A 49 39.59 -0.39 29.50
CA VAL A 49 39.50 -0.44 28.03
C VAL A 49 38.17 -1.04 27.56
N LEU A 50 37.73 -2.14 28.17
CA LEU A 50 36.43 -2.72 27.83
C LEU A 50 35.26 -1.81 28.16
N ALA A 51 35.33 -1.05 29.26
CA ALA A 51 34.28 -0.08 29.61
C ALA A 51 34.21 1.05 28.59
N GLU A 52 35.35 1.60 28.19
CA GLU A 52 35.45 2.64 27.14
C GLU A 52 34.92 2.14 25.79
N GLU A 53 35.34 0.95 25.35
CA GLU A 53 34.82 0.35 24.10
C GLU A 53 33.30 0.11 24.15
N LEU A 54 32.77 -0.30 25.31
CA LEU A 54 31.33 -0.50 25.49
C LEU A 54 30.56 0.82 25.45
N GLU A 55 31.09 1.90 26.02
CA GLU A 55 30.49 3.23 25.93
C GLU A 55 30.51 3.76 24.50
N GLU A 56 31.64 3.64 23.80
CA GLU A 56 31.76 4.05 22.40
C GLU A 56 30.79 3.27 21.49
N ARG A 57 30.71 1.95 21.67
CA ARG A 57 29.74 1.12 20.94
C ARG A 57 28.30 1.50 21.25
N LYS A 58 27.96 1.78 22.51
CA LYS A 58 26.61 2.25 22.88
C LYS A 58 26.30 3.59 22.21
N ALA A 59 27.20 4.56 22.27
CA ALA A 59 27.02 5.85 21.63
C ALA A 59 26.83 5.71 20.10
N THR A 60 27.61 4.84 19.47
CA THR A 60 27.52 4.55 18.03
C THR A 60 26.18 3.90 17.68
N LEU A 61 25.73 2.92 18.47
CA LEU A 61 24.44 2.26 18.27
C LEU A 61 23.28 3.23 18.45
N GLU A 62 23.31 4.07 19.50
CA GLU A 62 22.29 5.10 19.71
C GLU A 62 22.25 6.13 18.57
N ALA A 63 23.41 6.55 18.06
CA ALA A 63 23.47 7.46 16.91
C ALA A 63 22.86 6.81 15.66
N LYS A 64 23.19 5.54 15.41
CA LYS A 64 22.65 4.77 14.29
C LYS A 64 21.15 4.54 14.40
N ASP A 65 20.65 4.25 15.60
CA ASP A 65 19.22 4.09 15.86
C ASP A 65 18.47 5.40 15.61
N ARG A 66 19.02 6.55 16.07
CA ARG A 66 18.45 7.87 15.78
C ARG A 66 18.44 8.19 14.29
N GLU A 67 19.50 7.84 13.56
CA GLU A 67 19.59 8.02 12.11
C GLU A 67 18.53 7.17 11.39
N MET A 68 18.45 5.87 11.72
CA MET A 68 17.43 4.98 11.16
C MET A 68 16.00 5.46 11.45
N ASP A 69 15.73 5.97 12.64
CA ASP A 69 14.41 6.51 12.97
C ASP A 69 14.08 7.79 12.17
N GLN A 70 15.07 8.64 11.93
CA GLN A 70 14.90 9.80 11.06
C GLN A 70 14.67 9.40 9.60
N GLU A 71 15.41 8.42 9.09
CA GLU A 71 15.21 7.88 7.74
C GLU A 71 13.84 7.24 7.59
N ARG A 72 13.40 6.44 8.57
CA ARG A 72 12.06 5.84 8.60
C ARG A 72 10.96 6.89 8.57
N LYS A 73 11.09 7.96 9.36
CA LYS A 73 10.13 9.08 9.34
C LYS A 73 10.08 9.76 7.98
N LYS A 74 11.24 10.08 7.39
CA LYS A 74 11.32 10.68 6.04
C LYS A 74 10.69 9.77 4.98
N ALA A 75 10.97 8.47 5.02
CA ALA A 75 10.41 7.49 4.10
C ALA A 75 8.89 7.38 4.26
N LEU A 76 8.38 7.38 5.50
CA LEU A 76 6.95 7.37 5.78
C LEU A 76 6.26 8.64 5.25
N ASP A 77 6.83 9.82 5.51
CA ASP A 77 6.29 11.10 5.05
C ASP A 77 6.28 11.16 3.51
N ALA A 78 7.35 10.72 2.86
CA ALA A 78 7.42 10.61 1.41
C ALA A 78 6.36 9.65 0.85
N ALA A 79 6.19 8.48 1.46
CA ALA A 79 5.18 7.50 1.06
C ALA A 79 3.75 8.05 1.24
N LEU A 80 3.49 8.81 2.32
CA LEU A 80 2.19 9.45 2.55
C LEU A 80 1.90 10.55 1.53
N ILE A 81 2.90 11.36 1.17
CA ILE A 81 2.76 12.39 0.14
C ILE A 81 2.48 11.74 -1.22
N GLN A 82 3.26 10.73 -1.60
CA GLN A 82 3.07 9.99 -2.84
C GLN A 82 1.68 9.33 -2.89
N GLY A 83 1.29 8.65 -1.82
CA GLY A 83 -0.04 8.02 -1.73
C GLY A 83 -1.19 9.02 -1.86
N LYS A 84 -1.06 10.23 -1.30
CA LYS A 84 -2.05 11.31 -1.49
C LYS A 84 -2.11 11.81 -2.94
N GLN A 85 -0.95 11.97 -3.57
CA GLN A 85 -0.88 12.39 -4.98
C GLN A 85 -1.50 11.34 -5.91
N ASP A 86 -1.19 10.07 -5.69
CA ASP A 86 -1.74 8.95 -6.46
C ASP A 86 -3.25 8.84 -6.25
N ALA A 87 -3.72 8.96 -5.01
CA ALA A 87 -5.16 8.96 -4.72
C ALA A 87 -5.90 10.11 -5.42
N GLU A 88 -5.34 11.33 -5.42
CA GLU A 88 -5.93 12.46 -6.13
C GLU A 88 -5.89 12.27 -7.66
N LYS A 89 -4.84 11.64 -8.20
CA LYS A 89 -4.76 11.30 -9.62
C LYS A 89 -5.84 10.28 -10.00
N VAL A 90 -5.94 9.16 -9.27
CA VAL A 90 -6.95 8.12 -9.49
C VAL A 90 -8.36 8.70 -9.37
N LYS A 91 -8.60 9.57 -8.37
CA LYS A 91 -9.89 10.25 -8.22
C LYS A 91 -10.23 11.12 -9.42
N LYS A 92 -9.27 11.88 -9.97
CA LYS A 92 -9.48 12.69 -11.17
C LYS A 92 -9.79 11.83 -12.39
N GLU A 93 -9.01 10.78 -12.61
CA GLU A 93 -9.23 9.82 -13.69
C GLU A 93 -10.63 9.17 -13.58
N LEU A 94 -11.02 8.73 -12.39
CA LEU A 94 -12.33 8.12 -12.15
C LEU A 94 -13.49 9.10 -12.39
N ILE A 95 -13.34 10.37 -12.00
CA ILE A 95 -14.33 11.41 -12.28
C ILE A 95 -14.42 11.69 -13.78
N GLU A 96 -13.29 11.73 -14.49
CA GLU A 96 -13.26 11.97 -15.93
C GLU A 96 -13.91 10.81 -16.69
N ASP A 97 -13.59 9.57 -16.33
CA ASP A 97 -14.20 8.38 -16.92
C ASP A 97 -15.69 8.30 -16.62
N ALA A 98 -16.11 8.62 -15.39
CA ALA A 98 -17.52 8.69 -15.05
C ALA A 98 -18.26 9.74 -15.89
N LYS A 99 -17.65 10.91 -16.15
CA LYS A 99 -18.22 11.94 -17.04
C LYS A 99 -18.35 11.45 -18.48
N LYS A 100 -17.31 10.80 -19.02
CA LYS A 100 -17.33 10.21 -20.36
C LYS A 100 -18.43 9.14 -20.48
N GLN A 101 -18.55 8.26 -19.49
CA GLN A 101 -19.60 7.24 -19.45
C GLN A 101 -21.00 7.87 -19.38
N ALA A 102 -21.18 8.90 -18.54
CA ALA A 102 -22.44 9.63 -18.45
C ALA A 102 -22.82 10.28 -19.79
N GLU A 103 -21.86 10.89 -20.49
CA GLU A 103 -22.08 11.47 -21.81
C GLU A 103 -22.50 10.41 -22.83
N VAL A 104 -21.82 9.26 -22.87
CA VAL A 104 -22.18 8.12 -23.74
C VAL A 104 -23.59 7.61 -23.43
N ILE A 105 -23.97 7.52 -22.15
CA ILE A 105 -25.31 7.11 -21.74
C ILE A 105 -26.35 8.12 -22.22
N ILE A 106 -26.10 9.42 -22.08
CA ILE A 106 -27.02 10.47 -22.54
C ILE A 106 -27.19 10.43 -24.05
N VAL A 107 -26.10 10.26 -24.81
CA VAL A 107 -26.16 10.15 -26.28
C VAL A 107 -26.99 8.94 -26.69
N ARG A 108 -26.71 7.76 -26.13
CA ARG A 108 -27.48 6.54 -26.41
C ARG A 108 -28.95 6.67 -26.01
N ALA A 109 -29.24 7.30 -24.89
CA ALA A 109 -30.62 7.53 -24.46
C ALA A 109 -31.38 8.43 -25.45
N LYS A 110 -30.72 9.48 -25.98
CA LYS A 110 -31.32 10.33 -27.03
C LYS A 110 -31.58 9.56 -28.31
N GLU A 111 -30.63 8.76 -28.76
CA GLU A 111 -30.79 7.89 -29.95
C GLU A 111 -31.97 6.93 -29.77
N GLN A 112 -32.06 6.26 -28.62
CA GLN A 112 -33.18 5.36 -28.29
C GLN A 112 -34.53 6.09 -28.24
N MET A 113 -34.58 7.30 -27.66
CA MET A 113 -35.79 8.12 -27.61
C MET A 113 -36.27 8.52 -29.00
N ASP A 114 -35.34 8.86 -29.91
CA ASP A 114 -35.68 9.22 -31.29
C ASP A 114 -36.21 8.01 -32.07
N GLU A 115 -35.59 6.83 -31.91
CA GLU A 115 -36.11 5.57 -32.48
C GLU A 115 -37.51 5.21 -31.94
N GLU A 116 -37.73 5.34 -30.63
CA GLU A 116 -39.04 5.10 -30.02
C GLU A 116 -40.09 6.08 -30.53
N ARG A 117 -39.75 7.36 -30.67
CA ARG A 117 -40.63 8.36 -31.28
C ARG A 117 -41.05 7.96 -32.69
N GLU A 118 -40.10 7.54 -33.52
CA GLU A 118 -40.41 7.14 -34.90
C GLU A 118 -41.35 5.92 -34.93
N LYS A 119 -41.11 4.93 -34.06
CA LYS A 119 -41.99 3.77 -33.89
C LYS A 119 -43.39 4.20 -33.44
N LEU A 120 -43.49 5.08 -32.44
CA LEU A 120 -44.75 5.59 -31.93
C LEU A 120 -45.54 6.34 -33.01
N TYR A 121 -44.88 7.18 -33.81
CA TYR A 121 -45.52 7.88 -34.94
C TYR A 121 -46.05 6.90 -36.00
N LYS A 122 -45.31 5.84 -36.31
CA LYS A 122 -45.77 4.78 -37.23
C LYS A 122 -47.00 4.06 -36.67
N GLU A 123 -47.01 3.72 -35.39
CA GLU A 123 -48.15 3.10 -34.73
C GLU A 123 -49.38 4.01 -34.69
N ILE A 124 -49.20 5.30 -34.36
CA ILE A 124 -50.28 6.30 -34.37
C ILE A 124 -50.89 6.40 -35.77
N ARG A 125 -50.06 6.53 -36.82
CA ARG A 125 -50.55 6.58 -38.21
C ARG A 125 -51.35 5.33 -38.59
N LYS A 126 -50.88 4.14 -38.20
CA LYS A 126 -51.59 2.88 -38.42
C LYS A 126 -52.95 2.87 -37.72
N LYS A 127 -53.01 3.35 -36.48
CA LYS A 127 -54.24 3.40 -35.69
C LYS A 127 -55.24 4.41 -36.26
N ILE A 128 -54.77 5.58 -36.70
CA ILE A 128 -55.59 6.57 -37.40
C ILE A 128 -56.17 5.97 -38.69
N ALA A 129 -55.35 5.28 -39.50
CA ALA A 129 -55.83 4.64 -40.71
C ALA A 129 -56.92 3.60 -40.43
N GLN A 130 -56.75 2.77 -39.39
CA GLN A 130 -57.76 1.80 -38.97
C GLN A 130 -59.06 2.45 -38.52
N VAL A 131 -58.99 3.51 -37.69
CA VAL A 131 -60.17 4.24 -37.23
C VAL A 131 -60.89 4.91 -38.40
N SER A 132 -60.16 5.51 -39.35
CA SER A 132 -60.74 6.11 -40.55
C SER A 132 -61.47 5.08 -41.40
N VAL A 133 -60.90 3.88 -41.59
CA VAL A 133 -61.56 2.79 -42.33
C VAL A 133 -62.83 2.34 -41.61
N MET A 134 -62.78 2.13 -40.29
CA MET A 134 -63.96 1.77 -39.49
C MET A 134 -65.07 2.82 -39.55
N LEU A 135 -64.69 4.11 -39.50
CA LEU A 135 -65.65 5.21 -39.60
C LEU A 135 -66.31 5.24 -40.97
N VAL A 136 -65.53 5.08 -42.05
CA VAL A 136 -66.06 5.00 -43.42
C VAL A 136 -66.96 3.78 -43.59
N GLU A 137 -66.57 2.61 -43.05
CA GLU A 137 -67.38 1.40 -43.08
C GLU A 137 -68.72 1.59 -42.35
N THR A 138 -68.70 2.19 -41.16
CA THR A 138 -69.89 2.47 -40.36
C THR A 138 -70.80 3.49 -41.07
N ALA A 139 -70.23 4.60 -41.53
CA ALA A 139 -70.98 5.61 -42.27
C ALA A 139 -71.58 5.05 -43.57
N LEU A 140 -70.82 4.25 -44.33
CA LEU A 140 -71.35 3.58 -45.53
C LEU A 140 -72.51 2.65 -45.16
N ARG A 141 -72.38 1.85 -44.10
CA ARG A 141 -73.43 0.93 -43.63
C ARG A 141 -74.73 1.66 -43.28
N ASP A 142 -74.65 2.81 -42.64
CA ASP A 142 -75.81 3.60 -42.22
C ASP A 142 -76.51 4.32 -43.39
N TYR A 143 -75.76 4.64 -44.47
CA TYR A 143 -76.28 5.35 -45.64
C TYR A 143 -76.54 4.45 -46.88
N LEU A 144 -76.27 3.15 -46.82
CA LEU A 144 -76.47 2.21 -47.93
C LEU A 144 -77.92 1.71 -48.01
N THR A 145 -78.74 2.40 -48.81
CA THR A 145 -80.04 1.91 -49.31
C THR A 145 -79.88 1.12 -50.63
N VAL A 146 -80.88 0.32 -51.00
CA VAL A 146 -80.85 -0.60 -52.16
C VAL A 146 -80.53 0.12 -53.49
N ASP A 147 -80.99 1.37 -53.66
CA ASP A 147 -80.69 2.19 -54.85
C ASP A 147 -79.25 2.72 -54.89
N THR A 148 -78.69 3.09 -53.73
CA THR A 148 -77.31 3.57 -53.62
C THR A 148 -76.32 2.43 -53.89
N GLN A 149 -76.65 1.20 -53.47
CA GLN A 149 -75.86 0.00 -53.72
C GLN A 149 -75.72 -0.31 -55.23
N LYS A 150 -76.81 -0.20 -56.00
CA LYS A 150 -76.78 -0.38 -57.47
C LYS A 150 -75.91 0.68 -58.17
N THR A 151 -75.98 1.92 -57.72
CA THR A 151 -75.24 3.03 -58.31
C THR A 151 -73.74 2.94 -58.00
N ILE A 152 -73.38 2.58 -56.77
CA ILE A 152 -71.97 2.35 -56.38
C ILE A 152 -71.38 1.17 -57.16
N THR A 153 -72.11 0.05 -57.26
CA THR A 153 -71.64 -1.14 -58.00
C THR A 153 -71.41 -0.83 -59.48
N LYS A 154 -72.31 -0.04 -60.11
CA LYS A 154 -72.14 0.43 -61.49
C LYS A 154 -70.90 1.32 -61.65
N ASN A 155 -70.67 2.25 -60.73
CA ASN A 155 -69.52 3.17 -60.77
C ASN A 155 -68.17 2.48 -60.50
N ILE A 156 -68.11 1.51 -59.58
CA ILE A 156 -66.89 0.71 -59.31
C ILE A 156 -66.56 -0.12 -60.56
N THR A 157 -67.56 -0.78 -61.16
CA THR A 157 -67.37 -1.60 -62.36
C THR A 157 -66.94 -0.76 -63.58
N GLN A 158 -67.29 0.52 -63.65
CA GLN A 158 -66.85 1.44 -64.70
C GLN A 158 -65.45 2.04 -64.46
N LYS A 159 -65.00 2.15 -63.19
CA LYS A 159 -63.72 2.78 -62.83
C LYS A 159 -62.57 1.80 -62.61
N ILE A 160 -62.84 0.50 -62.51
CA ILE A 160 -61.77 -0.52 -62.54
C ILE A 160 -61.20 -0.56 -63.96
N PRO A 161 -59.92 -0.19 -64.18
CA PRO A 161 -59.27 -0.41 -65.47
C PRO A 161 -59.31 -1.91 -65.74
N LYS A 162 -59.79 -2.31 -66.92
CA LYS A 162 -59.72 -3.71 -67.37
C LYS A 162 -58.26 -4.14 -67.27
N ILE A 163 -57.94 -4.94 -66.26
CA ILE A 163 -56.70 -5.70 -66.25
C ILE A 163 -56.91 -6.76 -67.33
N GLN A 164 -56.46 -6.46 -68.54
CA GLN A 164 -56.24 -7.47 -69.57
C GLN A 164 -55.09 -8.35 -69.09
N VAL A 165 -55.40 -9.62 -68.91
CA VAL A 165 -54.43 -10.72 -68.85
C VAL A 165 -53.77 -10.85 -70.20
#